data_AF-A0A3S4WKR1-F1
#
_entry.id   AF-A0A3S4WKR1-F1
#
_cell.length_a   1.000
_cell.length_b   1.000
_cell.length_c   1.000
_cell.angle_alpha   90.00
_cell.angle_beta   90.00
_cell.angle_gamma   90.00
#
_symmetry.space_group_name_H-M   'P 1'
#
loop_
_entity.id
_entity.type
_entity.pdbx_description
1 polymer ?
#
loop_
_entity_poly.entity_id
_entity_poly.type
_entity_poly.pdbx_seq_one_letter_code
_entity_poly.pdbx_strand_id
1 'polypeptide(L)'
;MRNMLKTFSASMQNSYFNHLTFSSMQLPKTPGSTTFMLTPDFDRLAEPYLLLHTLPLSVVAGNYNFSYVEGLCLRIARMMEAWPEQRLFHPILQRCCEFIASVEEDERFGEDYWMGLMSELYVANSSDEHQQAVNDWVREGLQSRTAAYLLMTEVHTAHDSFVAMGLELSYEQADTPLERIVQDREQLLNNMHGHTDFKRCTSVFWHLELGQQKGYFLQMLFLCPTEQSDTAPALAKQIGEYWQTTVTEGLGRYYANDTVQEKYFYPGCLHVLNGRNDILAEVEHALLFMTEMDLCARLVLPDGSPTFGVTHFCHRVASNHRPL
;
A
#
# COMPACT_ATOMS: atom_id res chain seq x y z
N MET A 1 3.00 10.56 17.71
CA MET A 1 2.01 11.45 17.04
C MET A 1 2.59 12.46 16.05
N ARG A 2 3.76 13.10 16.30
CA ARG A 2 4.41 14.05 15.35
C ARG A 2 4.89 13.45 13.99
N ASN A 3 4.88 12.13 13.82
CA ASN A 3 5.38 11.45 12.61
C ASN A 3 4.30 11.10 11.57
N MET A 4 3.00 11.32 11.82
CA MET A 4 1.93 10.71 11.01
C MET A 4 1.56 11.50 9.73
N LEU A 5 1.91 12.79 9.66
CA LEU A 5 1.67 13.68 8.50
C LEU A 5 2.94 13.92 7.67
N LYS A 6 3.96 13.07 7.76
CA LYS A 6 5.22 13.29 7.04
C LYS A 6 4.97 13.21 5.53
N THR A 7 5.03 14.35 4.85
CA THR A 7 5.33 14.39 3.42
C THR A 7 6.62 13.61 3.21
N PHE A 8 6.62 12.65 2.27
CA PHE A 8 7.81 11.86 2.00
C PHE A 8 8.98 12.77 1.62
N SER A 9 10.13 12.57 2.27
CA SER A 9 11.39 13.13 1.79
C SER A 9 11.70 12.59 0.39
N ALA A 10 12.55 13.27 -0.39
CA ALA A 10 12.94 12.78 -1.72
C ALA A 10 13.46 11.33 -1.69
N SER A 11 14.20 10.95 -0.63
CA SER A 11 14.65 9.57 -0.44
C SER A 11 13.49 8.60 -0.21
N MET A 12 12.51 8.97 0.62
CA MET A 12 11.33 8.14 0.88
C MET A 12 10.44 8.01 -0.36
N GLN A 13 10.32 9.07 -1.16
CA GLN A 13 9.61 9.02 -2.44
C GLN A 13 10.25 8.01 -3.38
N ASN A 14 11.57 8.03 -3.53
CA ASN A 14 12.28 7.05 -4.35
C ASN A 14 12.07 5.63 -3.81
N SER A 15 12.12 5.42 -2.50
CA SER A 15 11.83 4.11 -1.88
C SER A 15 10.38 3.66 -2.09
N TYR A 16 9.43 4.58 -2.09
CA TYR A 16 8.03 4.30 -2.39
C TYR A 16 7.82 3.97 -3.88
N PHE A 17 8.44 4.68 -4.82
CA PHE A 17 8.33 4.29 -6.22
C PHE A 17 9.04 2.97 -6.52
N ASN A 18 10.14 2.68 -5.85
CA ASN A 18 10.76 1.35 -5.90
C ASN A 18 9.79 0.27 -5.38
N HIS A 19 9.08 0.52 -4.27
CA HIS A 19 8.00 -0.35 -3.78
C HIS A 19 7.02 -0.69 -4.90
N LEU A 20 6.41 0.34 -5.47
CA LEU A 20 5.37 0.18 -6.49
C LEU A 20 5.91 -0.51 -7.75
N THR A 21 7.16 -0.21 -8.13
CA THR A 21 7.85 -0.84 -9.25
C THR A 21 7.93 -2.35 -9.02
N PHE A 22 8.48 -2.80 -7.89
CA PHE A 22 8.64 -4.23 -7.60
C PHE A 22 7.32 -4.95 -7.39
N SER A 23 6.37 -4.32 -6.70
CA SER A 23 5.01 -4.86 -6.63
C SER A 23 4.47 -5.05 -8.05
N SER A 24 4.62 -4.07 -8.94
CA SER A 24 4.00 -4.12 -10.27
C SER A 24 4.82 -4.82 -11.35
N MET A 25 5.91 -5.53 -10.99
CA MET A 25 6.75 -6.26 -11.95
C MET A 25 6.20 -7.66 -12.21
N GLN A 26 6.24 -8.09 -13.47
CA GLN A 26 6.05 -9.50 -13.84
C GLN A 26 7.39 -10.18 -14.08
N LEU A 27 7.50 -11.42 -13.58
CA LEU A 27 8.63 -12.29 -13.88
C LEU A 27 8.69 -12.56 -15.40
N PRO A 28 9.90 -12.65 -15.97
CA PRO A 28 10.05 -12.96 -17.39
C PRO A 28 9.43 -14.33 -17.71
N LYS A 29 8.53 -14.38 -18.70
CA LYS A 29 7.91 -15.65 -19.14
C LYS A 29 8.89 -16.58 -19.86
N THR A 30 10.02 -16.06 -20.32
CA THR A 30 11.02 -16.80 -21.10
C THR A 30 12.23 -17.17 -20.24
N PRO A 31 12.60 -18.45 -20.15
CA PRO A 31 13.82 -18.87 -19.46
C PRO A 31 15.06 -18.16 -20.04
N GLY A 32 15.83 -17.48 -19.18
CA GLY A 32 17.07 -16.77 -19.57
C GLY A 32 16.92 -15.27 -19.83
N SER A 33 15.71 -14.71 -19.81
CA SER A 33 15.52 -13.26 -19.76
C SER A 33 15.67 -12.75 -18.33
N THR A 34 16.42 -11.67 -18.13
CA THR A 34 16.54 -10.95 -16.84
C THR A 34 15.75 -9.65 -16.83
N THR A 35 15.07 -9.32 -17.94
CA THR A 35 14.31 -8.08 -18.07
C THR A 35 12.92 -8.26 -17.50
N PHE A 36 12.71 -7.73 -16.30
CA PHE A 36 11.40 -7.56 -15.71
C PHE A 36 10.61 -6.50 -16.47
N MET A 37 9.30 -6.72 -16.62
CA MET A 37 8.40 -5.77 -17.25
C MET A 37 7.51 -5.13 -16.19
N LEU A 38 7.41 -3.80 -16.21
CA LEU A 38 6.40 -3.10 -15.42
C LEU A 38 5.03 -3.32 -16.05
N THR A 39 4.08 -3.67 -15.20
CA THR A 39 2.67 -3.81 -15.59
C THR A 39 1.95 -2.46 -15.47
N PRO A 40 0.78 -2.31 -16.12
CA PRO A 40 -0.11 -1.16 -15.90
C PRO A 40 -0.52 -0.93 -14.43
N ASP A 41 -0.30 -1.92 -13.55
CA ASP A 41 -0.55 -1.77 -12.11
C ASP A 41 0.35 -0.69 -11.50
N PHE A 42 1.54 -0.45 -12.07
CA PHE A 42 2.43 0.60 -11.60
C PHE A 42 1.77 1.98 -11.73
N ASP A 43 1.29 2.31 -12.93
CA ASP A 43 0.62 3.58 -13.17
C ASP A 43 -0.63 3.70 -12.29
N ARG A 44 -1.37 2.60 -12.10
CA ARG A 44 -2.51 2.54 -11.17
C ARG A 44 -2.17 2.70 -9.69
N LEU A 45 -0.91 2.65 -9.27
CA LEU A 45 -0.56 2.89 -7.87
C LEU A 45 0.26 4.18 -7.70
N ALA A 46 1.05 4.53 -8.71
CA ALA A 46 1.93 5.69 -8.69
C ALA A 46 1.20 6.99 -9.04
N GLU A 47 0.25 6.94 -9.97
CA GLU A 47 -0.31 8.14 -10.59
C GLU A 47 -1.11 9.03 -9.63
N PRO A 48 -2.01 8.52 -8.76
CA PRO A 48 -2.71 9.36 -7.80
C PRO A 48 -1.77 10.05 -6.82
N TYR A 49 -0.73 9.34 -6.37
CA TYR A 49 0.30 9.92 -5.51
C TYR A 49 1.01 11.07 -6.24
N LEU A 50 1.49 10.83 -7.47
CA LEU A 50 2.19 11.85 -8.25
C LEU A 50 1.32 13.08 -8.48
N LEU A 51 0.05 12.90 -8.85
CA LEU A 51 -0.89 14.00 -9.07
C LEU A 51 -1.18 14.75 -7.77
N LEU A 52 -1.48 14.05 -6.67
CA LEU A 52 -1.78 14.66 -5.37
C LEU A 52 -0.61 15.49 -4.82
N HIS A 53 0.63 15.06 -5.07
CA HIS A 53 1.81 15.77 -4.59
C HIS A 53 2.30 16.88 -5.54
N THR A 54 1.89 16.88 -6.81
CA THR A 54 2.29 17.92 -7.78
C THR A 54 1.24 19.02 -7.94
N LEU A 55 -0.05 18.66 -7.97
CA LEU A 55 -1.14 19.62 -8.23
C LEU A 55 -1.20 20.77 -7.23
N PRO A 56 -1.22 20.55 -5.89
CA PRO A 56 -1.36 21.64 -4.94
C PRO A 56 -0.16 22.60 -4.96
N LEU A 57 1.05 22.06 -5.14
CA LEU A 57 2.26 22.87 -5.24
C LEU A 57 2.21 23.80 -6.46
N SER A 58 1.75 23.28 -7.60
CA SER A 58 1.62 24.05 -8.83
C SER A 58 0.52 25.11 -8.74
N VAL A 59 -0.63 24.77 -8.17
CA VAL A 59 -1.74 25.73 -7.91
C VAL A 59 -1.26 26.87 -7.02
N VAL A 60 -0.58 26.57 -5.90
CA VAL A 60 -0.10 27.58 -4.94
C VAL A 60 1.04 28.44 -5.51
N ALA A 61 1.95 27.83 -6.28
CA ALA A 61 3.09 28.55 -6.84
C ALA A 61 2.69 29.56 -7.93
N GLY A 62 1.52 29.41 -8.55
CA GLY A 62 1.02 30.31 -9.60
C GLY A 62 1.89 30.38 -10.86
N ASN A 63 2.91 29.53 -10.97
CA ASN A 63 3.94 29.55 -12.00
C ASN A 63 3.82 28.30 -12.88
N TYR A 64 2.74 28.20 -13.64
CA TYR A 64 2.51 27.13 -14.61
C TYR A 64 2.26 27.73 -16.01
N ASN A 65 2.67 27.00 -17.05
CA ASN A 65 2.39 27.33 -18.44
C ASN A 65 1.38 26.34 -19.02
N PHE A 66 0.77 26.68 -20.16
CA PHE A 66 -0.22 25.85 -20.83
C PHE A 66 0.21 24.38 -20.98
N SER A 67 1.42 24.12 -21.50
CA SER A 67 1.91 22.76 -21.74
C SER A 67 2.03 21.93 -20.45
N TYR A 68 2.40 22.55 -19.33
CA TYR A 68 2.44 21.88 -18.03
C TYR A 68 1.05 21.51 -17.53
N VAL A 69 0.10 22.45 -17.59
CA VAL A 69 -1.29 22.21 -17.15
C VAL A 69 -1.94 21.17 -18.04
N GLU A 70 -1.81 21.29 -19.36
CA GLU A 70 -2.29 20.31 -20.34
C GLU A 70 -1.76 18.91 -19.99
N GLY A 71 -0.46 18.77 -19.73
CA GLY A 71 0.15 17.50 -19.35
C GLY A 71 -0.41 16.90 -18.06
N LEU A 72 -0.62 17.71 -17.02
CA LEU A 72 -1.27 17.26 -15.77
C LEU A 72 -2.70 16.80 -16.01
N CYS A 73 -3.45 17.54 -16.82
CA CYS A 73 -4.85 17.24 -17.04
C CYS A 73 -5.06 15.99 -17.89
N LEU A 74 -4.23 15.80 -18.92
CA LEU A 74 -4.21 14.56 -19.70
C LEU A 74 -3.92 13.34 -18.82
N ARG A 75 -3.04 13.50 -17.83
CA ARG A 75 -2.74 12.46 -16.83
C ARG A 75 -3.95 12.17 -15.94
N ILE A 76 -4.66 13.20 -15.45
CA ILE A 76 -5.89 13.03 -14.68
C ILE A 76 -6.98 12.34 -15.53
N ALA A 77 -7.20 12.77 -16.77
CA ALA A 77 -8.17 12.16 -17.67
C ALA A 77 -7.88 10.67 -17.92
N ARG A 78 -6.60 10.31 -18.19
CA ARG A 78 -6.18 8.92 -18.33
C ARG A 78 -6.37 8.11 -17.04
N MET A 79 -6.09 8.71 -15.89
CA MET A 79 -6.36 8.08 -14.60
C MET A 79 -7.86 7.79 -14.43
N MET A 80 -8.74 8.72 -14.82
CA MET A 80 -10.19 8.52 -14.75
C MET A 80 -10.67 7.37 -15.66
N GLU A 81 -10.15 7.28 -16.89
CA GLU A 81 -10.52 6.21 -17.84
C GLU A 81 -10.05 4.83 -17.40
N ALA A 82 -8.88 4.75 -16.78
CA ALA A 82 -8.23 3.48 -16.50
C ALA A 82 -8.68 2.80 -15.20
N TRP A 83 -9.53 3.43 -14.38
CA TRP A 83 -9.72 3.03 -12.97
C TRP A 83 -11.09 2.40 -12.66
N PRO A 84 -11.10 1.31 -11.87
CA PRO A 84 -12.34 0.65 -11.47
C PRO A 84 -13.17 1.52 -10.52
N GLU A 85 -14.50 1.37 -10.61
CA GLU A 85 -15.51 2.12 -9.82
C GLU A 85 -15.36 1.99 -8.29
N GLN A 86 -14.46 1.14 -7.81
CA GLN A 86 -14.28 0.78 -6.41
C GLN A 86 -13.26 1.64 -5.67
N ARG A 87 -12.76 2.73 -6.25
CA ARG A 87 -11.81 3.63 -5.57
C ARG A 87 -12.37 5.02 -5.40
N LEU A 88 -12.21 5.56 -4.19
CA LEU A 88 -12.42 6.97 -3.93
C LEU A 88 -11.07 7.67 -4.03
N PHE A 89 -11.07 8.86 -4.62
CA PHE A 89 -9.87 9.69 -4.73
C PHE A 89 -9.82 10.73 -3.62
N HIS A 90 -8.61 11.16 -3.27
CA HIS A 90 -8.42 12.31 -2.40
C HIS A 90 -9.26 13.51 -2.89
N PRO A 91 -9.90 14.31 -2.01
CA PRO A 91 -10.84 15.36 -2.43
C PRO A 91 -10.33 16.33 -3.50
N ILE A 92 -9.04 16.67 -3.46
CA ILE A 92 -8.37 17.48 -4.50
C ILE A 92 -8.46 16.80 -5.88
N LEU A 93 -8.10 15.52 -5.95
CA LEU A 93 -8.19 14.75 -7.21
C LEU A 93 -9.64 14.56 -7.64
N GLN A 94 -10.55 14.33 -6.70
CA GLN A 94 -11.98 14.22 -6.98
C GLN A 94 -12.52 15.51 -7.65
N ARG A 95 -12.14 16.69 -7.16
CA ARG A 95 -12.50 17.97 -7.79
C ARG A 95 -11.96 18.09 -9.22
N CYS A 96 -10.72 17.67 -9.45
CA CYS A 96 -10.19 17.64 -10.81
C CYS A 96 -11.03 16.73 -11.72
N CYS A 97 -11.39 15.54 -11.23
CA CYS A 97 -12.22 14.59 -11.96
C CYS A 97 -13.61 15.16 -12.26
N GLU A 98 -14.26 15.81 -11.29
CA GLU A 98 -15.56 16.46 -11.45
C GLU A 98 -15.53 17.56 -12.52
N PHE A 99 -14.51 18.42 -12.49
CA PHE A 99 -14.32 19.46 -13.50
C PHE A 99 -14.16 18.87 -14.90
N ILE A 100 -13.25 17.89 -15.05
CA ILE A 100 -12.96 17.26 -16.35
C ILE A 100 -14.18 16.53 -16.91
N ALA A 101 -14.95 15.86 -16.05
CA ALA A 101 -16.17 15.17 -16.46
C ALA A 101 -17.28 16.12 -16.93
N SER A 102 -17.27 17.37 -16.48
CA SER A 102 -18.31 18.36 -16.81
C SER A 102 -18.20 19.00 -18.20
N VAL A 103 -17.10 18.73 -18.92
CA VAL A 103 -16.78 19.38 -20.20
C VAL A 103 -16.71 18.36 -21.34
N GLU A 104 -17.26 18.73 -22.50
CA GLU A 104 -17.26 17.90 -23.71
C GLU A 104 -15.83 17.67 -24.22
N GLU A 105 -15.54 16.49 -24.77
CA GLU A 105 -14.18 16.10 -25.19
C GLU A 105 -13.52 17.11 -26.15
N ASP A 106 -14.29 17.67 -27.08
CA ASP A 106 -13.79 18.63 -28.07
C ASP A 106 -13.39 19.98 -27.45
N GLU A 107 -13.93 20.32 -26.29
CA GLU A 107 -13.62 21.55 -25.55
C GLU A 107 -12.44 21.38 -24.58
N ARG A 108 -11.99 20.13 -24.35
CA ARG A 108 -10.92 19.81 -23.39
C ARG A 108 -9.52 20.21 -23.86
N PHE A 109 -9.33 20.81 -25.04
CA PHE A 109 -8.00 21.08 -25.58
C PHE A 109 -7.65 22.57 -25.68
N GLY A 110 -8.47 23.46 -25.10
CA GLY A 110 -8.23 24.90 -25.09
C GLY A 110 -7.38 25.39 -23.90
N GLU A 111 -6.55 26.41 -24.12
CA GLU A 111 -5.79 27.09 -23.05
C GLU A 111 -6.71 27.67 -21.97
N ASP A 112 -7.79 28.33 -22.38
CA ASP A 112 -8.75 28.93 -21.45
C ASP A 112 -9.43 27.89 -20.55
N TYR A 113 -9.73 26.70 -21.08
CA TYR A 113 -10.35 25.62 -20.33
C TYR A 113 -9.44 25.11 -19.20
N TRP A 114 -8.17 24.85 -19.51
CA TRP A 114 -7.20 24.34 -18.54
C TRP A 114 -6.78 25.40 -17.51
N MET A 115 -6.70 26.66 -17.92
CA MET A 115 -6.53 27.77 -16.98
C MET A 115 -7.76 27.94 -16.07
N GLY A 116 -8.96 27.66 -16.61
CA GLY A 116 -10.20 27.56 -15.85
C GLY A 116 -10.13 26.52 -14.74
N LEU A 117 -9.68 25.30 -15.04
CA LEU A 117 -9.48 24.24 -14.03
C LEU A 117 -8.59 24.74 -12.88
N MET A 118 -7.43 25.33 -13.21
CA MET A 118 -6.48 25.76 -12.20
C MET A 118 -7.06 26.88 -11.32
N SER A 119 -7.84 27.78 -11.90
CA SER A 119 -8.58 28.82 -11.16
C SER A 119 -9.63 28.21 -10.23
N GLU A 120 -10.42 27.24 -10.71
CA GLU A 120 -11.41 26.55 -9.88
C GLU A 120 -10.77 25.77 -8.74
N LEU A 121 -9.67 25.05 -9.01
CA LEU A 121 -8.90 24.36 -7.98
C LEU A 121 -8.33 25.33 -6.95
N TYR A 122 -7.86 26.50 -7.37
CA TYR A 122 -7.37 27.54 -6.45
C TYR A 122 -8.48 28.05 -5.52
N VAL A 123 -9.66 28.34 -6.09
CA VAL A 123 -10.84 28.78 -5.32
C VAL A 123 -11.32 27.68 -4.38
N ALA A 124 -11.44 26.44 -4.87
CA ALA A 124 -11.85 25.29 -4.08
C ALA A 124 -10.88 25.02 -2.94
N ASN A 125 -9.57 25.05 -3.20
CA ASN A 125 -8.55 24.87 -2.17
C ASN A 125 -8.54 26.00 -1.13
N SER A 126 -9.16 27.15 -1.43
CA SER A 126 -9.33 28.25 -0.49
C SER A 126 -10.66 28.18 0.29
N SER A 127 -11.55 27.24 -0.02
CA SER A 127 -12.85 27.06 0.64
C SER A 127 -12.74 26.24 1.92
N ASP A 128 -13.38 26.73 3.00
CA ASP A 128 -13.48 26.02 4.29
C ASP A 128 -14.13 24.63 4.15
N GLU A 129 -15.15 24.49 3.29
CA GLU A 129 -15.84 23.22 3.04
C GLU A 129 -14.90 22.18 2.44
N HIS A 130 -14.10 22.59 1.45
CA HIS A 130 -13.14 21.69 0.80
C HIS A 130 -11.99 21.34 1.74
N GLN A 131 -11.47 22.31 2.49
CA GLN A 131 -10.45 22.06 3.51
C GLN A 131 -10.95 21.11 4.59
N GLN A 132 -12.21 21.22 5.00
CA GLN A 132 -12.83 20.27 5.92
C GLN A 132 -12.89 18.86 5.31
N ALA A 133 -13.31 18.71 4.06
CA ALA A 133 -13.31 17.42 3.36
C ALA A 133 -11.91 16.79 3.27
N VAL A 134 -10.87 17.59 2.97
CA VAL A 134 -9.46 17.14 2.98
C VAL A 134 -9.03 16.68 4.37
N ASN A 135 -9.35 17.45 5.41
CA ASN A 135 -9.01 17.08 6.78
C ASN A 135 -9.70 15.79 7.24
N ASP A 136 -10.97 15.61 6.86
CA ASP A 136 -11.73 14.39 7.16
C ASP A 136 -11.13 13.18 6.45
N TRP A 137 -10.81 13.32 5.16
CA TRP A 137 -10.14 12.30 4.35
C TRP A 137 -8.81 11.86 4.97
N VAL A 138 -7.95 12.82 5.30
CA VAL A 138 -6.63 12.55 5.89
C VAL A 138 -6.80 11.88 7.26
N ARG A 139 -7.72 12.36 8.10
CA ARG A 139 -7.97 11.76 9.42
C ARG A 139 -8.38 10.30 9.29
N GLU A 140 -9.24 9.97 8.34
CA GLU A 140 -9.68 8.59 8.10
C GLU A 140 -8.54 7.70 7.57
N GLY A 141 -7.79 8.17 6.56
CA GLY A 141 -6.67 7.39 6.01
C GLY A 141 -5.53 7.16 7.01
N LEU A 142 -5.38 8.06 8.00
CA LEU A 142 -4.41 7.89 9.08
C LEU A 142 -4.82 6.84 10.13
N GLN A 143 -6.06 6.32 10.12
CA GLN A 143 -6.49 5.31 11.08
C GLN A 143 -5.72 4.00 10.88
N SER A 144 -5.64 3.49 9.64
CA SER A 144 -4.86 2.31 9.26
C SER A 144 -3.40 2.44 9.71
N ARG A 145 -2.80 3.59 9.37
CA ARG A 145 -1.41 3.91 9.72
C ARG A 145 -1.19 3.97 11.23
N THR A 146 -2.11 4.59 11.97
CA THR A 146 -2.02 4.69 13.44
C THR A 146 -2.11 3.31 14.08
N ALA A 147 -3.05 2.48 13.65
CA ALA A 147 -3.19 1.11 14.13
C ALA A 147 -1.92 0.29 13.86
N ALA A 148 -1.35 0.44 12.66
CA ALA A 148 -0.11 -0.22 12.28
C ALA A 148 1.06 0.13 13.22
N TYR A 149 1.26 1.44 13.46
CA TYR A 149 2.33 1.93 14.33
C TYR A 149 2.18 1.51 15.78
N LEU A 150 0.95 1.52 16.31
CA LEU A 150 0.70 1.12 17.69
C LEU A 150 1.09 -0.34 17.92
N LEU A 151 0.65 -1.25 17.04
CA LEU A 151 0.97 -2.68 17.16
C LEU A 151 2.46 -2.96 16.94
N MET A 152 3.09 -2.30 15.95
CA MET A 152 4.53 -2.42 15.73
C MET A 152 5.32 -1.97 16.97
N THR A 153 4.92 -0.85 17.57
CA THR A 153 5.54 -0.35 18.81
C THR A 153 5.37 -1.34 19.95
N GLU A 154 4.17 -1.93 20.11
CA GLU A 154 3.91 -2.96 21.11
C GLU A 154 4.87 -4.15 20.95
N VAL A 155 4.98 -4.71 19.74
CA VAL A 155 5.91 -5.82 19.46
C VAL A 155 7.36 -5.44 19.74
N HIS A 156 7.79 -4.25 19.31
CA HIS A 156 9.16 -3.78 19.54
C HIS A 156 9.46 -3.58 21.03
N THR A 157 8.48 -3.14 21.83
CA THR A 157 8.66 -2.98 23.28
C THR A 157 8.59 -4.29 24.05
N ALA A 158 7.89 -5.29 23.53
CA ALA A 158 7.68 -6.58 24.20
C ALA A 158 8.81 -7.59 23.97
N HIS A 159 9.63 -7.39 22.93
CA HIS A 159 10.65 -8.35 22.50
C HIS A 159 12.00 -7.69 22.21
N ASP A 160 13.08 -8.33 22.66
CA ASP A 160 14.45 -7.86 22.41
C ASP A 160 14.85 -7.93 20.93
N SER A 161 14.20 -8.81 20.17
CA SER A 161 14.34 -8.90 18.73
C SER A 161 13.13 -9.56 18.07
N PHE A 162 12.89 -9.18 16.82
CA PHE A 162 11.89 -9.81 15.97
C PHE A 162 12.29 -9.72 14.51
N VAL A 163 11.71 -10.57 13.68
CA VAL A 163 11.75 -10.38 12.24
C VAL A 163 10.46 -9.79 11.72
N ALA A 164 10.58 -8.88 10.76
CA ALA A 164 9.47 -8.40 9.94
C ALA A 164 9.56 -9.05 8.56
N MET A 165 8.46 -9.65 8.11
CA MET A 165 8.42 -10.45 6.89
C MET A 165 7.26 -9.99 6.04
N GLY A 166 7.60 -9.46 4.89
CA GLY A 166 6.63 -8.98 3.96
C GLY A 166 6.30 -10.00 2.88
N LEU A 167 5.03 -10.06 2.49
CA LEU A 167 4.56 -10.87 1.39
C LEU A 167 3.52 -10.12 0.57
N GLU A 168 3.50 -10.39 -0.73
CA GLU A 168 2.34 -10.09 -1.55
C GLU A 168 1.63 -11.39 -1.93
N LEU A 169 0.33 -11.46 -1.70
CA LEU A 169 -0.51 -12.63 -1.99
C LEU A 169 -1.59 -12.23 -3.01
N SER A 170 -1.74 -13.00 -4.08
CA SER A 170 -2.75 -12.76 -5.11
C SER A 170 -3.18 -14.07 -5.77
N TYR A 171 -4.06 -13.99 -6.76
CA TYR A 171 -4.39 -15.11 -7.64
C TYR A 171 -3.67 -14.98 -8.97
N GLU A 172 -3.52 -16.10 -9.68
CA GLU A 172 -3.05 -16.10 -11.06
C GLU A 172 -4.05 -15.40 -12.00
N GLN A 173 -5.34 -15.49 -11.70
CA GLN A 173 -6.44 -14.90 -12.47
C GLN A 173 -6.85 -13.54 -11.89
N ALA A 174 -6.70 -12.48 -12.69
CA ALA A 174 -6.99 -11.10 -12.29
C ALA A 174 -8.50 -10.84 -12.04
N ASP A 175 -9.38 -11.66 -12.60
CA ASP A 175 -10.83 -11.57 -12.44
C ASP A 175 -11.36 -12.39 -11.24
N THR A 176 -10.46 -12.85 -10.36
CA THR A 176 -10.86 -13.53 -9.12
C THR A 176 -11.78 -12.62 -8.28
N PRO A 177 -12.97 -13.10 -7.86
CA PRO A 177 -13.92 -12.29 -7.11
C PRO A 177 -13.39 -11.80 -5.76
N LEU A 178 -13.87 -10.62 -5.34
CA LEU A 178 -13.53 -10.01 -4.03
C LEU A 178 -13.84 -10.96 -2.87
N GLU A 179 -15.00 -11.61 -2.91
CA GLU A 179 -15.45 -12.50 -1.86
C GLU A 179 -14.47 -13.65 -1.65
N ARG A 180 -13.86 -14.13 -2.73
CA ARG A 180 -12.92 -15.25 -2.68
C ARG A 180 -11.63 -14.85 -1.98
N ILE A 181 -11.01 -13.72 -2.33
CA ILE A 181 -9.77 -13.28 -1.66
C ILE A 181 -10.01 -12.91 -0.19
N VAL A 182 -11.19 -12.37 0.14
CA VAL A 182 -11.59 -12.06 1.52
C VAL A 182 -11.72 -13.33 2.35
N GLN A 183 -12.41 -14.35 1.85
CA GLN A 183 -12.57 -15.65 2.51
C GLN A 183 -11.21 -16.35 2.69
N ASP A 184 -10.39 -16.39 1.65
CA ASP A 184 -9.09 -17.05 1.67
C ASP A 184 -8.10 -16.32 2.61
N ARG A 185 -8.17 -14.97 2.70
CA ARG A 185 -7.44 -14.19 3.73
C ARG A 185 -7.84 -14.60 5.13
N GLU A 186 -9.14 -14.68 5.40
CA GLU A 186 -9.65 -15.08 6.72
C GLU A 186 -9.24 -16.51 7.07
N GLN A 187 -9.31 -17.43 6.11
CA GLN A 187 -8.82 -18.79 6.26
C GLN A 187 -7.32 -18.81 6.57
N LEU A 188 -6.50 -18.02 5.86
CA LEU A 188 -5.07 -17.90 6.15
C LEU A 188 -4.85 -17.42 7.59
N LEU A 189 -5.48 -16.31 8.00
CA LEU A 189 -5.33 -15.74 9.35
C LEU A 189 -5.78 -16.71 10.46
N ASN A 190 -6.89 -17.42 10.24
CA ASN A 190 -7.39 -18.43 11.18
C ASN A 190 -6.42 -19.62 11.28
N ASN A 191 -5.88 -20.08 10.16
CA ASN A 191 -4.93 -21.19 10.13
C ASN A 191 -3.60 -20.80 10.78
N MET A 192 -3.12 -19.57 10.61
CA MET A 192 -1.93 -19.06 11.29
C MET A 192 -2.02 -19.19 12.81
N HIS A 193 -3.20 -18.99 13.39
CA HIS A 193 -3.43 -19.15 14.82
C HIS A 193 -3.25 -20.61 15.30
N GLY A 194 -3.66 -21.59 14.48
CA GLY A 194 -3.62 -23.02 14.81
C GLY A 194 -2.36 -23.76 14.38
N HIS A 195 -1.67 -23.29 13.34
CA HIS A 195 -0.58 -24.00 12.68
C HIS A 195 0.74 -23.88 13.45
N THR A 196 1.34 -25.01 13.83
CA THR A 196 2.53 -25.05 14.69
C THR A 196 3.70 -24.24 14.17
N ASP A 197 3.90 -24.23 12.85
CA ASP A 197 5.04 -23.57 12.21
C ASP A 197 4.89 -22.04 12.20
N PHE A 198 3.66 -21.55 12.34
CA PHE A 198 3.31 -20.14 12.26
C PHE A 198 3.03 -19.50 13.61
N LYS A 199 2.93 -20.28 14.70
CA LYS A 199 2.75 -19.82 16.09
C LYS A 199 3.81 -18.85 16.59
N ARG A 200 4.93 -18.71 15.88
CA ARG A 200 5.98 -17.74 16.21
C ARG A 200 5.63 -16.33 15.78
N CYS A 201 4.71 -16.17 14.83
CA CYS A 201 4.27 -14.85 14.40
C CYS A 201 3.20 -14.32 15.35
N THR A 202 3.50 -13.19 15.97
CA THR A 202 2.65 -12.57 17.00
C THR A 202 1.72 -11.54 16.40
N SER A 203 2.09 -10.96 15.24
CA SER A 203 1.31 -9.92 14.60
C SER A 203 1.35 -10.05 13.09
N VAL A 204 0.26 -9.62 12.43
CA VAL A 204 0.22 -9.43 10.99
C VAL A 204 -0.58 -8.17 10.64
N PHE A 205 -0.06 -7.42 9.68
CA PHE A 205 -0.74 -6.33 8.99
C PHE A 205 -1.12 -6.83 7.61
N TRP A 206 -2.31 -6.46 7.14
CA TRP A 206 -2.76 -6.75 5.78
C TRP A 206 -3.43 -5.53 5.16
N HIS A 207 -3.22 -5.36 3.85
CA HIS A 207 -3.83 -4.31 3.05
C HIS A 207 -4.28 -4.91 1.72
N LEU A 208 -5.56 -4.78 1.44
CA LEU A 208 -6.20 -5.26 0.22
C LEU A 208 -6.17 -4.15 -0.82
N GLU A 209 -5.58 -4.46 -1.96
CA GLU A 209 -5.44 -3.58 -3.10
C GLU A 209 -6.04 -4.21 -4.36
N LEU A 210 -6.27 -3.39 -5.38
CA LEU A 210 -6.80 -3.79 -6.67
C LEU A 210 -5.91 -3.30 -7.80
N GLY A 211 -5.24 -4.24 -8.48
CA GLY A 211 -4.46 -4.02 -9.70
C GLY A 211 -5.24 -4.40 -10.97
N GLN A 212 -4.78 -3.92 -12.13
CA GLN A 212 -5.30 -4.31 -13.45
C GLN A 212 -4.93 -5.73 -13.83
N GLN A 213 -3.66 -6.09 -13.67
CA GLN A 213 -3.11 -7.39 -14.03
C GLN A 213 -3.15 -8.35 -12.84
N LYS A 214 -3.13 -7.82 -11.61
CA LYS A 214 -3.25 -8.64 -10.41
C LYS A 214 -4.66 -8.98 -9.99
N GLY A 215 -5.65 -8.18 -10.40
CA GLY A 215 -6.92 -8.21 -9.71
C GLY A 215 -6.75 -7.78 -8.26
N TYR A 216 -7.55 -8.35 -7.37
CA TYR A 216 -7.34 -8.15 -5.94
C TYR A 216 -6.06 -8.85 -5.45
N PHE A 217 -5.32 -8.15 -4.60
CA PHE A 217 -4.13 -8.69 -3.97
C PHE A 217 -3.95 -8.14 -2.56
N LEU A 218 -3.26 -8.90 -1.71
CA LEU A 218 -2.96 -8.55 -0.34
C LEU A 218 -1.48 -8.19 -0.22
N GLN A 219 -1.19 -7.00 0.26
CA GLN A 219 0.10 -6.71 0.88
C GLN A 219 0.03 -7.17 2.34
N MET A 220 1.01 -7.96 2.77
CA MET A 220 1.06 -8.54 4.10
C MET A 220 2.41 -8.20 4.75
N LEU A 221 2.40 -7.92 6.05
CA LEU A 221 3.61 -7.81 6.86
C LEU A 221 3.42 -8.57 8.18
N PHE A 222 4.24 -9.57 8.42
CA PHE A 222 4.22 -10.41 9.62
C PHE A 222 5.35 -10.02 10.55
N LEU A 223 5.07 -9.96 11.86
CA LEU A 223 6.09 -9.78 12.89
C LEU A 223 6.20 -11.05 13.73
N CYS A 224 7.42 -11.60 13.81
CA CYS A 224 7.66 -12.87 14.49
C CYS A 224 8.90 -12.73 15.40
N PRO A 225 8.74 -12.72 16.73
CA PRO A 225 9.85 -12.66 17.68
C PRO A 225 10.81 -13.82 17.47
N THR A 226 12.09 -13.50 17.35
CA THR A 226 13.17 -14.47 17.12
C THR A 226 14.50 -13.78 17.31
N GLU A 227 15.53 -14.53 17.71
CA GLU A 227 16.93 -14.08 17.74
C GLU A 227 17.66 -14.39 16.41
N GLN A 228 17.03 -15.18 15.52
CA GLN A 228 17.62 -15.71 14.31
C GLN A 228 17.25 -14.89 13.07
N SER A 229 18.23 -14.28 12.42
CA SER A 229 18.01 -13.41 11.26
C SER A 229 17.55 -14.13 9.99
N ASP A 230 17.91 -15.40 9.84
CA ASP A 230 17.57 -16.26 8.69
C ASP A 230 16.14 -16.83 8.77
N THR A 231 15.45 -16.62 9.88
CA THR A 231 14.06 -17.05 10.07
C THR A 231 13.10 -16.37 9.08
N ALA A 232 13.36 -15.11 8.71
CA ALA A 232 12.44 -14.33 7.91
C ALA A 232 12.22 -14.86 6.48
N PRO A 233 13.27 -15.08 5.66
CA PRO A 233 13.09 -15.61 4.31
C PRO A 233 12.44 -16.99 4.31
N ALA A 234 12.81 -17.86 5.26
CA ALA A 234 12.25 -19.20 5.37
C ALA A 234 10.75 -19.18 5.67
N LEU A 235 10.32 -18.39 6.66
CA LEU A 235 8.91 -18.25 7.01
C LEU A 235 8.10 -17.55 5.90
N ALA A 236 8.65 -16.51 5.25
CA ALA A 236 7.99 -15.85 4.13
C ALA A 236 7.72 -16.84 2.99
N LYS A 237 8.70 -17.68 2.63
CA LYS A 237 8.51 -18.73 1.65
C LYS A 237 7.44 -19.74 2.09
N GLN A 238 7.48 -20.21 3.33
CA GLN A 238 6.51 -21.17 3.86
C GLN A 238 5.07 -20.63 3.85
N ILE A 239 4.86 -19.38 4.27
CA ILE A 239 3.53 -18.74 4.25
C ILE A 239 3.05 -18.56 2.80
N GLY A 240 3.94 -18.15 1.89
CA GLY A 240 3.62 -18.04 0.48
C GLY A 240 3.24 -19.37 -0.17
N GLU A 241 4.02 -20.42 0.07
CA GLU A 241 3.71 -21.78 -0.39
C GLU A 241 2.40 -22.28 0.21
N TYR A 242 2.12 -21.96 1.48
CA TYR A 242 0.86 -22.30 2.14
C TYR A 242 -0.34 -21.58 1.51
N TRP A 243 -0.20 -20.29 1.20
CA TRP A 243 -1.19 -19.52 0.44
C TRP A 243 -1.48 -20.20 -0.90
N GLN A 244 -0.43 -20.47 -1.68
CA GLN A 244 -0.55 -21.05 -3.01
C GLN A 244 -1.14 -22.47 -2.98
N THR A 245 -0.64 -23.34 -2.12
CA THR A 245 -0.95 -24.79 -2.19
C THR A 245 -2.14 -25.20 -1.35
N THR A 246 -2.36 -24.53 -0.21
CA THR A 246 -3.35 -24.96 0.80
C THR A 246 -4.55 -24.03 0.89
N VAL A 247 -4.32 -22.72 0.98
CA VAL A 247 -5.43 -21.76 1.11
C VAL A 247 -6.18 -21.62 -0.21
N THR A 248 -5.45 -21.46 -1.32
CA THR A 248 -6.02 -21.20 -2.65
C THR A 248 -6.03 -22.41 -3.57
N GLU A 249 -5.65 -23.60 -3.06
CA GLU A 249 -5.70 -24.88 -3.78
C GLU A 249 -4.99 -24.86 -5.15
N GLY A 250 -3.87 -24.14 -5.25
CA GLY A 250 -3.04 -24.01 -6.45
C GLY A 250 -3.39 -22.81 -7.35
N LEU A 251 -4.43 -22.05 -7.03
CA LEU A 251 -4.86 -20.89 -7.82
C LEU A 251 -4.17 -19.58 -7.40
N GLY A 252 -3.60 -19.56 -6.21
CA GLY A 252 -2.88 -18.44 -5.65
C GLY A 252 -1.45 -18.37 -6.16
N ARG A 253 -0.92 -17.16 -6.13
CA ARG A 253 0.49 -16.85 -6.29
C ARG A 253 0.95 -15.95 -5.15
N TYR A 254 2.23 -16.00 -4.87
CA TYR A 254 2.83 -15.12 -3.88
C TYR A 254 4.14 -14.54 -4.41
N TYR A 255 4.49 -13.37 -3.89
CA TYR A 255 5.78 -12.77 -4.06
C TYR A 255 6.39 -12.48 -2.69
N ALA A 256 7.47 -13.19 -2.38
CA ALA A 256 8.34 -12.90 -1.26
C ALA A 256 9.67 -12.41 -1.85
N ASN A 257 10.09 -11.20 -1.50
CA ASN A 257 11.18 -10.50 -2.20
C ASN A 257 12.58 -10.96 -1.71
N ASP A 258 12.86 -12.27 -1.75
CA ASP A 258 14.12 -12.87 -1.29
C ASP A 258 15.29 -12.61 -2.25
N THR A 259 15.00 -12.49 -3.53
CA THR A 259 15.96 -12.45 -4.64
C THR A 259 16.50 -11.04 -4.93
N VAL A 260 15.90 -10.01 -4.34
CA VAL A 260 16.23 -8.59 -4.58
C VAL A 260 16.55 -7.85 -3.28
N GLN A 261 16.76 -8.56 -2.15
CA GLN A 261 17.09 -7.96 -0.85
C GLN A 261 18.32 -7.04 -0.90
N GLU A 262 19.27 -7.29 -1.80
CA GLU A 262 20.44 -6.43 -2.00
C GLU A 262 20.10 -5.03 -2.54
N LYS A 263 18.93 -4.86 -3.18
CA LYS A 263 18.49 -3.60 -3.79
C LYS A 263 17.30 -2.98 -3.08
N TYR A 264 16.47 -3.77 -2.39
CA TYR A 264 15.23 -3.29 -1.80
C TYR A 264 14.71 -4.20 -0.67
N PHE A 265 14.24 -3.58 0.43
CA PHE A 265 13.87 -4.26 1.67
C PHE A 265 12.35 -4.41 1.87
N TYR A 266 11.52 -4.24 0.82
CA TYR A 266 10.07 -4.37 0.96
C TYR A 266 9.43 -5.38 -0.03
N PRO A 267 8.37 -6.11 0.39
CA PRO A 267 7.89 -6.14 1.78
C PRO A 267 8.94 -6.83 2.69
N GLY A 268 9.89 -7.54 2.05
CA GLY A 268 11.24 -7.86 2.52
C GLY A 268 11.33 -8.66 3.80
N CYS A 269 12.56 -8.95 4.20
CA CYS A 269 12.86 -9.71 5.41
C CYS A 269 13.84 -8.88 6.23
N LEU A 270 13.34 -8.32 7.33
CA LEU A 270 14.12 -7.46 8.22
C LEU A 270 14.30 -8.15 9.56
N HIS A 271 15.50 -8.09 10.13
CA HIS A 271 15.76 -8.52 11.49
C HIS A 271 15.98 -7.30 12.38
N VAL A 272 15.03 -7.02 13.26
CA VAL A 272 15.05 -5.88 14.17
C VAL A 272 15.62 -6.34 15.50
N LEU A 273 16.74 -5.72 15.90
CA LEU A 273 17.33 -5.86 17.23
C LEU A 273 17.01 -4.62 18.06
N ASN A 274 16.82 -4.80 19.37
CA ASN A 274 16.67 -3.67 20.28
C ASN A 274 17.88 -2.72 20.18
N GLY A 275 17.62 -1.42 20.09
CA GLY A 275 18.63 -0.37 19.87
C GLY A 275 19.04 -0.13 18.40
N ARG A 276 18.59 -0.95 17.43
CA ARG A 276 18.78 -0.72 15.99
C ARG A 276 17.61 0.08 15.38
N ASN A 277 17.57 1.36 15.73
CA ASN A 277 16.53 2.29 15.28
C ASN A 277 16.51 2.49 13.74
N ASP A 278 17.63 2.23 13.07
CA ASP A 278 17.73 2.26 11.61
C ASP A 278 16.86 1.18 10.95
N ILE A 279 16.93 -0.06 11.44
CA ILE A 279 16.13 -1.16 10.88
C ILE A 279 14.65 -1.03 11.28
N LEU A 280 14.38 -0.54 12.50
CA LEU A 280 13.02 -0.21 12.91
C LEU A 280 12.39 0.82 11.97
N ALA A 281 13.13 1.88 11.60
CA ALA A 281 12.66 2.89 10.65
C ALA A 281 12.32 2.29 9.27
N GLU A 282 13.00 1.23 8.83
CA GLU A 282 12.63 0.53 7.60
C GLU A 282 11.31 -0.25 7.72
N VAL A 283 11.03 -0.86 8.89
CA VAL A 283 9.72 -1.43 9.18
C VAL A 283 8.64 -0.34 9.22
N GLU A 284 8.97 0.84 9.75
CA GLU A 284 8.07 1.99 9.71
C GLU A 284 7.79 2.44 8.27
N HIS A 285 8.81 2.52 7.41
CA HIS A 285 8.65 2.84 5.99
C HIS A 285 7.76 1.82 5.28
N ALA A 286 7.95 0.53 5.58
CA ALA A 286 7.12 -0.55 5.06
C ALA A 286 5.63 -0.32 5.35
N LEU A 287 5.30 -0.01 6.60
CA LEU A 287 3.93 0.28 7.04
C LEU A 287 3.39 1.60 6.45
N LEU A 288 4.24 2.60 6.27
CA LEU A 288 3.86 3.85 5.59
C LEU A 288 3.46 3.59 4.14
N PHE A 289 4.31 2.90 3.38
CA PHE A 289 4.09 2.62 1.96
C PHE A 289 2.85 1.75 1.74
N MET A 290 2.63 0.77 2.60
CA MET A 290 1.45 -0.09 2.61
C MET A 290 0.14 0.68 2.88
N THR A 291 0.20 1.83 3.56
CA THR A 291 -0.99 2.63 3.91
C THR A 291 -1.09 3.93 3.13
N GLU A 292 -0.15 4.21 2.20
CA GLU A 292 -0.12 5.48 1.47
C GLU A 292 -1.31 5.61 0.52
N MET A 293 -1.73 4.51 -0.10
CA MET A 293 -2.88 4.50 -1.00
C MET A 293 -4.20 4.86 -0.30
N ASP A 294 -4.34 4.62 1.01
CA ASP A 294 -5.52 5.07 1.79
C ASP A 294 -5.61 6.61 1.87
N LEU A 295 -4.47 7.30 1.70
CA LEU A 295 -4.37 8.76 1.64
C LEU A 295 -4.49 9.31 0.21
N CYS A 296 -4.10 8.55 -0.81
CA CYS A 296 -4.15 9.03 -2.20
C CYS A 296 -5.44 8.64 -2.93
N ALA A 297 -5.78 7.34 -2.93
CA ALA A 297 -6.90 6.78 -3.67
C ALA A 297 -7.36 5.44 -3.06
N ARG A 298 -8.15 5.52 -1.98
CA ARG A 298 -8.52 4.35 -1.18
C ARG A 298 -9.48 3.44 -1.92
N LEU A 299 -9.24 2.14 -1.79
CA LEU A 299 -10.18 1.11 -2.21
C LEU A 299 -11.39 1.11 -1.26
N VAL A 300 -12.59 0.99 -1.82
CA VAL A 300 -13.85 0.90 -1.10
C VAL A 300 -14.56 -0.38 -1.54
N LEU A 301 -14.83 -1.23 -0.56
CA LEU A 301 -15.50 -2.51 -0.79
C LEU A 301 -17.02 -2.31 -0.80
N PRO A 302 -17.78 -3.10 -1.58
CA PRO A 302 -19.23 -2.94 -1.71
C PRO A 302 -20.00 -3.04 -0.38
N ASP A 303 -19.48 -3.80 0.57
CA ASP A 303 -20.05 -4.01 1.91
C ASP A 303 -19.53 -3.02 2.96
N GLY A 304 -18.64 -2.10 2.58
CA GLY A 304 -17.98 -1.16 3.48
C GLY A 304 -16.97 -1.80 4.43
N SER A 305 -16.57 -3.06 4.19
CA SER A 305 -15.54 -3.72 5.00
C SER A 305 -14.18 -3.04 4.83
N PRO A 306 -13.31 -3.09 5.86
CA PRO A 306 -12.02 -2.43 5.81
C PRO A 306 -11.09 -3.12 4.81
N THR A 307 -10.29 -2.33 4.11
CA THR A 307 -9.23 -2.79 3.21
C THR A 307 -7.90 -2.94 3.94
N PHE A 308 -7.76 -2.38 5.13
CA PHE A 308 -6.61 -2.58 6.02
C PHE A 308 -7.03 -3.31 7.29
N GLY A 309 -6.16 -4.18 7.80
CA GLY A 309 -6.35 -4.76 9.12
C GLY A 309 -5.07 -5.13 9.83
N VAL A 310 -5.19 -5.20 11.15
CA VAL A 310 -4.14 -5.67 12.05
C VAL A 310 -4.67 -6.86 12.84
N THR A 311 -3.90 -7.93 12.93
CA THR A 311 -4.24 -9.10 13.71
C THR A 311 -3.11 -9.37 14.69
N HIS A 312 -3.43 -9.38 15.98
CA HIS A 312 -2.52 -9.82 17.04
C HIS A 312 -2.88 -11.24 17.47
N PHE A 313 -1.95 -12.17 17.28
CA PHE A 313 -2.08 -13.55 17.71
C PHE A 313 -1.67 -13.64 19.18
N CYS A 314 -2.64 -13.47 20.08
CA CYS A 314 -2.40 -13.59 21.52
C CYS A 314 -2.02 -15.04 21.88
N HIS A 315 -0.72 -15.33 21.97
CA HIS A 315 -0.23 -16.55 22.57
C HIS A 315 -0.05 -16.29 24.07
N ARG A 316 -1.00 -16.74 24.90
CA ARG A 316 -0.81 -16.75 26.36
C ARG A 316 0.42 -17.62 26.65
N VAL A 317 1.56 -16.99 26.91
CA VAL A 317 2.69 -17.66 27.54
C VAL A 317 2.21 -18.04 28.93
N ALA A 318 2.05 -19.34 29.18
CA ALA A 318 1.83 -19.84 30.54
C ALA A 318 3.07 -19.45 31.35
N SER A 319 2.92 -18.42 32.19
CA SER A 319 3.96 -17.96 33.11
C SER A 319 4.20 -19.05 34.16
N ASN A 320 5.09 -20.00 33.84
CA ASN A 320 5.71 -20.86 34.83
C ASN A 320 6.78 -20.06 35.57
N HIS A 321 6.34 -19.17 36.46
CA HIS A 321 7.18 -18.69 37.56
C HIS A 321 6.61 -19.27 38.85
N ARG A 322 7.22 -20.37 39.30
CA ARG A 322 7.12 -20.76 40.71
C ARG A 322 7.98 -19.78 41.49
N PRO A 323 7.45 -19.09 42.51
CA PRO A 323 8.29 -18.36 43.44
C PRO A 323 9.12 -19.38 44.24
N LEU A 324 10.43 -19.12 44.32
CA LEU A 324 11.33 -19.72 45.31
C LEU A 324 11.04 -19.13 46.68
#